data_AF-G3RDF9-F1
#
_entry.id   AF-G3RDF9-F1
#
_cell.length_a   1.000
_cell.length_b   1.000
_cell.length_c   1.000
_cell.angle_alpha   90.00
_cell.angle_beta   90.00
_cell.angle_gamma   90.00
#
_symmetry.space_group_name_H-M   'P 1'
#
loop_
_entity.id
_entity.type
_entity.pdbx_description
1 polymer ?
#
loop_
_entity_poly.entity_id
_entity_poly.type
_entity_poly.pdbx_seq_one_letter_code
_entity_poly.pdbx_strand_id
1 'polypeptide(L)'
;MLGCIRQMGVQEGGPGQLIARHGPQAHVCVHSCLGRACRPCSDAELLLAACTSDFVIHGIIHGVAHDVELQESVITVVAARVLRQTPPLFQAGRSGDQWLTSIRTPLRCGVRPGPGTFLFMGWSRFGEAWLGCAPRFQEFRRAYEAARAAHLHPCEVALH
;
A
#
# COMPACT_ATOMS: atom_id res chain seq x y z
N MET A 1 -31.21 -22.27 13.19
CA MET A 1 -30.63 -23.63 13.20
C MET A 1 -30.09 -23.86 11.80
N LEU A 2 -28.81 -24.09 11.47
CA LEU A 2 -27.60 -24.63 12.12
C LEU A 2 -26.46 -23.59 11.89
N GLY A 3 -25.41 -23.37 12.68
CA GLY A 3 -24.60 -24.23 13.54
C GLY A 3 -23.12 -23.97 13.16
N CYS A 4 -22.39 -23.16 13.95
CA CYS A 4 -20.95 -22.95 13.74
C CYS A 4 -20.19 -24.24 14.08
N ILE A 5 -19.59 -24.90 13.10
CA ILE A 5 -18.69 -26.02 13.35
C ILE A 5 -17.29 -25.44 13.53
N ARG A 6 -16.89 -25.33 14.80
CA ARG A 6 -15.54 -25.02 15.24
C ARG A 6 -14.78 -26.36 15.27
N GLN A 7 -13.99 -26.68 14.25
CA GLN A 7 -13.07 -27.81 14.33
C GLN A 7 -11.91 -27.45 15.26
N MET A 8 -11.99 -27.89 16.50
CA MET A 8 -10.87 -27.95 17.42
C MET A 8 -10.11 -29.24 17.11
N GLY A 9 -8.99 -29.13 16.39
CA GLY A 9 -8.05 -30.24 16.28
C GLY A 9 -7.21 -30.30 17.55
N VAL A 10 -7.58 -31.17 18.50
CA VAL A 10 -6.71 -31.62 19.58
C VAL A 10 -6.09 -32.94 19.12
N GLN A 11 -4.78 -33.00 18.95
CA GLN A 11 -4.04 -34.26 18.85
C GLN A 11 -3.20 -34.44 20.12
N GLU A 12 -3.40 -35.58 20.77
CA GLU A 12 -2.52 -36.11 21.81
C GLU A 12 -1.14 -36.40 21.20
N GLY A 13 -0.12 -35.74 21.72
CA GLY A 13 1.28 -35.98 21.35
C GLY A 13 1.89 -37.10 22.21
N GLY A 14 2.45 -38.12 21.55
CA GLY A 14 3.47 -38.98 22.15
C GLY A 14 4.78 -38.22 22.38
N PRO A 15 5.63 -38.66 23.33
CA PRO A 15 6.62 -37.80 23.98
C PRO A 15 7.84 -37.54 23.11
N GLY A 16 8.24 -36.26 23.06
CA GLY A 16 9.63 -35.88 22.85
C GLY A 16 10.00 -35.41 21.45
N GLN A 17 9.85 -34.09 21.26
CA GLN A 17 10.63 -33.23 20.35
C GLN A 17 9.95 -32.81 19.03
N LEU A 18 9.27 -31.66 19.12
CA LEU A 18 8.76 -30.86 18.02
C LEU A 18 9.94 -30.17 17.31
N ILE A 19 10.29 -30.63 16.12
CA ILE A 19 11.11 -29.84 15.19
C ILE A 19 10.15 -29.04 14.31
N ALA A 20 9.84 -27.81 14.72
CA ALA A 20 9.01 -26.90 13.94
C ALA A 20 9.77 -26.48 12.67
N ARG A 21 9.45 -27.13 11.55
CA ARG A 21 9.81 -26.63 10.22
C ARG A 21 9.02 -25.35 9.93
N HIS A 22 9.64 -24.19 10.17
CA HIS A 22 9.15 -22.92 9.65
C HIS A 22 9.42 -22.84 8.14
N GLY A 23 8.47 -23.31 7.34
CA GLY A 23 8.35 -22.92 5.94
C GLY A 23 7.89 -21.45 5.83
N PRO A 24 8.19 -20.77 4.72
CA PRO A 24 7.86 -19.36 4.56
C PRO A 24 6.34 -19.20 4.57
N GLN A 25 5.82 -18.48 5.55
CA GLN A 25 4.42 -18.06 5.54
C GLN A 25 4.25 -17.05 4.41
N ALA A 26 3.94 -17.54 3.22
CA ALA A 26 3.28 -16.75 2.21
C ALA A 26 1.88 -16.43 2.74
N HIS A 27 1.76 -15.35 3.51
CA HIS A 27 0.49 -14.69 3.74
C HIS A 27 0.01 -14.16 2.39
N VAL A 28 -0.67 -15.03 1.64
CA VAL A 28 -1.45 -14.64 0.47
C VAL A 28 -2.40 -13.54 0.95
N CYS A 29 -2.38 -12.40 0.27
CA CYS A 29 -3.19 -11.23 0.57
C CYS A 29 -4.69 -11.49 0.33
N VAL A 30 -5.31 -12.35 1.15
CA VAL A 30 -6.73 -12.65 1.11
C VAL A 30 -7.45 -11.82 2.17
N HIS A 31 -7.32 -10.49 2.13
CA HIS A 31 -8.22 -9.65 2.94
C HIS A 31 -8.59 -8.26 2.42
N SER A 32 -8.18 -7.81 1.23
CA SER A 32 -8.76 -6.54 0.72
C SER A 32 -8.60 -6.25 -0.78
N CYS A 33 -8.73 -7.26 -1.64
CA CYS A 33 -8.80 -7.02 -3.09
C CYS A 33 -10.17 -6.48 -3.57
N LEU A 34 -11.17 -6.39 -2.69
CA LEU A 34 -12.37 -5.58 -2.91
C LEU A 34 -12.27 -4.31 -2.08
N GLY A 35 -11.56 -3.32 -2.63
CA GLY A 35 -11.50 -1.94 -2.18
C GLY A 35 -11.47 -1.76 -0.66
N ARG A 36 -10.25 -1.60 -0.10
CA ARG A 36 -10.09 -1.03 1.24
C ARG A 36 -11.12 0.07 1.44
N ALA A 37 -11.86 0.01 2.54
CA ALA A 37 -12.80 1.06 2.91
C ALA A 37 -12.11 2.41 2.67
N CYS A 38 -12.84 3.40 2.16
CA CYS A 38 -12.32 4.72 1.84
C CYS A 38 -12.00 5.52 3.10
N ARG A 39 -11.16 4.94 3.95
CA ARG A 39 -10.67 5.45 5.21
C ARG A 39 -9.16 5.66 5.08
N PRO A 40 -8.60 6.59 5.86
CA PRO A 40 -7.17 6.67 6.03
C PRO A 40 -6.58 5.34 6.51
N CYS A 41 -5.40 5.02 6.00
CA CYS A 41 -4.62 3.88 6.49
C CYS A 41 -4.07 4.19 7.89
N SER A 42 -4.09 3.20 8.78
CA SER A 42 -3.40 3.27 10.09
C SER A 42 -1.88 3.18 9.94
N ASP A 43 -1.12 3.52 10.97
CA ASP A 43 0.35 3.48 10.92
C ASP A 43 0.88 2.09 10.52
N ALA A 44 0.36 1.01 11.12
CA ALA A 44 0.74 -0.36 10.76
C ALA A 44 0.45 -0.67 9.29
N GLU A 45 -0.69 -0.20 8.80
CA GLU A 45 -1.09 -0.37 7.41
C GLU A 45 -0.23 0.43 6.43
N LEU A 46 0.22 1.63 6.84
CA LEU A 46 1.13 2.45 6.05
C LEU A 46 2.50 1.77 5.92
N LEU A 47 3.04 1.28 7.03
CA LEU A 47 4.32 0.57 7.04
C LEU A 47 4.25 -0.70 6.19
N LEU A 48 3.18 -1.49 6.34
CA LEU A 48 2.98 -2.69 5.53
C LEU A 48 2.83 -2.33 4.04
N ALA A 49 2.03 -1.33 3.70
CA ALA A 49 1.82 -0.90 2.33
C ALA A 49 3.12 -0.43 1.67
N ALA A 50 3.98 0.31 2.39
CA ALA A 50 5.28 0.70 1.86
C ALA A 50 6.16 -0.51 1.46
N CYS A 51 6.00 -1.64 2.16
CA CYS A 51 6.80 -2.85 1.95
C CYS A 51 6.21 -3.84 0.94
N THR A 52 4.91 -3.79 0.69
CA THR A 52 4.23 -4.81 -0.13
C THR A 52 3.55 -4.25 -1.37
N SER A 53 3.43 -2.93 -1.50
CA SER A 53 2.89 -2.29 -2.69
C SER A 53 3.79 -2.53 -3.90
N ASP A 54 3.18 -2.66 -5.08
CA ASP A 54 3.92 -2.74 -6.34
C ASP A 54 4.62 -1.43 -6.63
N PHE A 55 4.09 -0.30 -6.13
CA PHE A 55 4.75 0.99 -6.21
C PHE A 55 4.62 1.84 -4.96
N VAL A 56 5.60 2.72 -4.77
CA VAL A 56 5.61 3.79 -3.77
C VAL A 56 6.21 5.04 -4.41
N ILE A 57 5.44 6.12 -4.48
CA ILE A 57 5.85 7.39 -5.10
C ILE A 57 5.66 8.54 -4.13
N HIS A 58 6.67 9.40 -4.02
CA HIS A 58 6.57 10.71 -3.38
C HIS A 58 6.25 11.78 -4.43
N GLY A 59 5.20 12.58 -4.20
CA GLY A 59 4.80 13.61 -5.15
C GLY A 59 3.71 14.54 -4.65
N ILE A 60 3.19 15.37 -5.55
CA ILE A 60 2.16 16.38 -5.30
C ILE A 60 0.96 16.10 -6.21
N ILE A 61 -0.26 16.31 -5.70
CA ILE A 61 -1.47 16.22 -6.51
C ILE A 61 -1.53 17.44 -7.43
N HIS A 62 -1.42 17.21 -8.74
CA HIS A 62 -1.61 18.25 -9.75
C HIS A 62 -3.09 18.45 -10.08
N GLY A 63 -3.85 17.35 -10.14
CA GLY A 63 -5.28 17.41 -10.46
C GLY A 63 -5.99 16.10 -10.14
N VAL A 64 -7.32 16.16 -10.08
CA VAL A 64 -8.18 14.99 -9.94
C VAL A 64 -9.30 15.12 -10.97
N ALA A 65 -9.47 14.08 -11.79
CA ALA A 65 -10.59 13.93 -12.71
C ALA A 65 -11.49 12.78 -12.25
N HIS A 66 -12.80 12.90 -12.47
CA HIS A 66 -13.78 11.89 -12.08
C HIS A 66 -14.40 11.27 -13.33
N ASP A 67 -14.37 9.94 -13.38
CA ASP A 67 -15.04 9.15 -14.40
C ASP A 67 -16.27 8.48 -13.77
N VAL A 68 -17.44 9.06 -14.04
CA VAL A 68 -18.71 8.58 -13.49
C VAL A 68 -19.18 7.28 -14.15
N GLU A 69 -18.76 7.01 -15.39
CA GLU A 69 -19.14 5.80 -16.12
C GLU A 69 -18.38 4.60 -15.55
N LEU A 70 -17.08 4.75 -15.33
CA LEU A 70 -16.23 3.72 -14.73
C LEU A 70 -16.31 3.67 -13.20
N GLN A 71 -16.99 4.63 -12.55
CA GLN A 71 -17.01 4.78 -11.09
C GLN A 71 -15.60 4.91 -10.48
N GLU A 72 -14.74 5.66 -11.18
CA GLU A 72 -13.34 5.85 -10.86
C GLU A 72 -12.97 7.33 -10.75
N SER A 73 -11.87 7.61 -10.08
CA SER A 73 -11.21 8.92 -10.05
C SER A 73 -9.76 8.73 -10.44
N VAL A 74 -9.29 9.61 -11.32
CA VAL A 74 -7.91 9.64 -11.81
C VAL A 74 -7.21 10.81 -11.14
N ILE A 75 -6.20 10.49 -10.34
CA ILE A 75 -5.34 11.45 -9.66
C ILE A 75 -4.11 11.66 -10.54
N THR A 76 -3.94 12.88 -11.01
CA THR A 76 -2.73 13.29 -11.72
C THR A 76 -1.71 13.79 -10.70
N VAL A 77 -0.56 13.12 -10.64
CA VAL A 77 0.50 13.37 -9.67
C VAL A 77 1.75 13.86 -10.39
N VAL A 78 2.33 14.94 -9.88
CA VAL A 78 3.71 15.31 -10.22
C VAL A 78 4.63 14.52 -9.30
N ALA A 79 5.28 13.49 -9.85
CA ALA A 79 6.13 12.61 -9.08
C ALA A 79 7.51 13.26 -8.87
N ALA A 80 7.87 13.51 -7.62
CA ALA A 80 9.18 13.99 -7.24
C ALA A 80 10.19 12.84 -7.14
N ARG A 81 9.75 11.66 -6.67
CA ARG A 81 10.61 10.48 -6.52
C ARG A 81 9.81 9.18 -6.56
N VAL A 82 10.35 8.17 -7.23
CA VAL A 82 9.86 6.79 -7.12
C VAL A 82 10.71 6.06 -6.09
N LEU A 83 10.10 5.63 -4.99
CA LEU A 83 10.77 4.90 -3.90
C LEU A 83 10.80 3.40 -4.15
N ARG A 84 9.77 2.88 -4.84
CA ARG A 84 9.64 1.47 -5.22
C ARG A 84 8.79 1.35 -6.48
N GLN A 85 9.16 0.43 -7.37
CA GLN A 85 8.29 -0.10 -8.42
C GLN A 85 8.73 -1.53 -8.79
N THR A 86 7.80 -2.50 -8.78
CA THR A 86 8.10 -3.92 -9.06
C THR A 86 7.77 -4.30 -10.52
N PRO A 87 6.74 -3.69 -11.17
CA PRO A 87 6.70 -3.47 -12.61
C PRO A 87 7.04 -2.00 -12.96
N PRO A 88 7.66 -1.71 -14.11
CA PRO A 88 7.91 -0.33 -14.55
C PRO A 88 6.59 0.32 -15.02
N LEU A 89 5.77 0.78 -14.08
CA LEU A 89 4.56 1.56 -14.35
C LEU A 89 4.89 3.02 -14.67
N PHE A 90 6.05 3.44 -14.20
CA PHE A 90 6.46 4.83 -14.18
C PHE A 90 7.78 4.94 -14.94
N GLN A 91 7.70 5.44 -16.17
CA GLN A 91 8.90 5.73 -16.93
C GLN A 91 9.58 6.91 -16.26
N ALA A 92 10.68 6.64 -15.56
CA ALA A 92 11.55 7.70 -15.08
C ALA A 92 12.00 8.50 -16.29
N GLY A 93 11.53 9.74 -16.41
CA GLY A 93 12.14 10.73 -17.30
C GLY A 93 13.63 10.72 -17.04
N ARG A 94 14.43 10.62 -18.10
CA ARG A 94 15.89 10.59 -18.02
C ARG A 94 16.37 11.88 -17.35
N SER A 95 16.67 11.81 -16.05
CA SER A 95 17.39 12.84 -15.28
C SER A 95 16.66 14.18 -15.11
N GLY A 96 16.28 14.52 -13.87
CA GLY A 96 15.95 15.90 -13.46
C GLY A 96 14.52 16.39 -13.68
N ASP A 97 13.76 15.78 -14.58
CA ASP A 97 12.41 16.24 -14.90
C ASP A 97 11.36 15.62 -13.97
N GLN A 98 10.68 16.49 -13.21
CA GLN A 98 9.40 16.15 -12.57
C GLN A 98 8.46 15.61 -13.65
N TRP A 99 7.99 14.37 -13.50
CA TRP A 99 7.18 13.72 -14.51
C TRP A 99 5.76 13.48 -14.00
N LEU A 100 4.80 13.61 -14.90
CA LEU A 100 3.38 13.51 -14.60
C LEU A 100 2.92 12.06 -14.69
N THR A 101 2.24 11.57 -13.67
CA THR A 101 1.71 10.21 -13.63
C THR A 101 0.27 10.15 -13.16
N SER A 102 -0.43 9.08 -13.51
CA SER A 102 -1.85 8.90 -13.22
C SER A 102 -2.05 7.71 -12.29
N ILE A 103 -2.85 7.92 -11.25
CA ILE A 103 -3.21 6.89 -10.26
C ILE A 103 -4.73 6.83 -10.14
N ARG A 104 -5.29 5.64 -10.28
CA ARG A 104 -6.74 5.39 -10.21
C ARG A 104 -7.19 5.04 -8.79
N THR A 105 -8.41 5.41 -8.44
CA THR A 105 -9.06 5.05 -7.19
C THR A 105 -10.58 5.02 -7.37
N PRO A 106 -11.35 4.24 -6.59
CA PRO A 106 -12.81 4.25 -6.72
C PRO A 106 -13.42 5.63 -6.43
N LEU A 107 -14.41 6.04 -7.23
CA LEU A 107 -15.08 7.35 -7.11
C LEU A 107 -15.69 7.58 -5.73
N ARG A 108 -16.25 6.52 -5.13
CA ARG A 108 -16.82 6.54 -3.76
C ARG A 108 -15.83 7.00 -2.68
N CYS A 109 -14.52 6.97 -2.94
CA CYS A 109 -13.52 7.44 -1.99
C CYS A 109 -13.38 8.96 -1.95
N GLY A 110 -14.01 9.68 -2.89
CA GLY A 110 -14.17 11.14 -2.79
C GLY A 110 -12.84 11.88 -2.71
N VAL A 111 -11.83 11.43 -3.44
CA VAL A 111 -10.49 12.06 -3.43
C VAL A 111 -10.59 13.49 -3.94
N ARG A 112 -9.92 14.40 -3.24
CA ARG A 112 -9.88 15.82 -3.56
C ARG A 112 -8.44 16.30 -3.66
N PRO A 113 -8.15 17.29 -4.53
CA PRO A 113 -6.87 17.99 -4.49
C PRO A 113 -6.64 18.61 -3.11
N GLY A 114 -5.39 18.54 -2.62
CA GLY A 114 -5.01 19.14 -1.35
C GLY A 114 -3.55 19.61 -1.39
N PRO A 115 -3.20 20.68 -0.66
CA PRO A 115 -1.83 21.18 -0.64
C PRO A 115 -0.90 20.21 0.09
N GLY A 116 0.38 20.23 -0.27
CA GLY A 116 1.45 19.45 0.36
C GLY A 116 1.92 18.25 -0.46
N THR A 117 2.82 17.47 0.12
CA THR A 117 3.37 16.27 -0.50
C THR A 117 2.79 15.00 0.12
N PHE A 118 2.65 13.97 -0.71
CA PHE A 118 2.00 12.72 -0.37
C PHE A 118 2.88 11.54 -0.78
N LEU A 119 2.67 10.41 -0.10
CA LEU A 119 3.18 9.12 -0.55
C LEU A 119 2.04 8.32 -1.14
N PHE A 120 2.10 8.04 -2.43
CA PHE A 120 1.13 7.20 -3.11
C PHE A 120 1.66 5.78 -3.14
N MET A 121 0.93 4.86 -2.52
CA MET A 121 1.26 3.45 -2.42
C MET A 121 0.12 2.63 -3.03
N GLY A 122 0.45 1.63 -3.83
CA GLY A 122 -0.59 0.86 -4.51
C GLY A 122 -0.07 -0.29 -5.36
N TRP A 123 -0.96 -0.80 -6.20
CA TRP A 123 -0.73 -2.00 -7.00
C TRP A 123 -0.88 -1.72 -8.48
N SER A 124 -0.20 -2.52 -9.29
CA SER A 124 -0.44 -2.58 -10.72
C SER A 124 -1.65 -3.47 -11.00
N ARG A 125 -2.60 -2.96 -11.79
CA ARG A 125 -3.67 -3.79 -12.36
C ARG A 125 -3.74 -3.49 -13.85
N PHE A 126 -3.43 -4.48 -14.67
CA PHE A 126 -3.39 -4.37 -16.13
C PHE A 126 -2.52 -3.21 -16.66
N GLY A 127 -1.40 -2.92 -15.98
CA GLY A 127 -0.50 -1.81 -16.35
C GLY A 127 -0.96 -0.43 -15.84
N GLU A 128 -2.05 -0.38 -15.09
CA GLU A 128 -2.57 0.84 -14.49
C GLU A 128 -2.24 0.88 -13.00
N ALA A 129 -1.89 2.05 -12.48
CA ALA A 129 -1.61 2.26 -11.07
C ALA A 129 -2.91 2.45 -10.29
N TRP A 130 -3.18 1.57 -9.32
CA TRP A 130 -4.34 1.64 -8.45
C TRP A 130 -3.96 1.99 -7.02
N LEU A 131 -4.61 2.99 -6.46
CA LEU A 131 -4.29 3.55 -5.15
C LEU A 131 -4.70 2.62 -4.00
N GLY A 132 -3.76 2.37 -3.09
CA GLY A 132 -3.99 1.67 -1.83
C GLY A 132 -3.98 2.60 -0.62
N CYS A 133 -2.87 3.30 -0.39
CA CYS A 133 -2.72 4.31 0.67
C CYS A 133 -2.14 5.61 0.10
N ALA A 134 -2.58 6.75 0.65
CA ALA A 134 -2.10 8.08 0.26
C ALA A 134 -1.90 9.02 1.47
N PRO A 135 -1.06 8.67 2.46
CA PRO A 135 -0.78 9.58 3.58
C PRO A 135 -0.05 10.84 3.12
N ARG A 136 -0.09 11.88 3.94
CA ARG A 136 0.87 12.99 3.80
C ARG A 136 2.27 12.47 4.10
N PHE A 137 3.28 13.00 3.41
CA PHE A 137 4.68 12.56 3.60
C PHE A 137 5.12 12.65 5.06
N GLN A 138 4.74 13.73 5.76
CA GLN A 138 5.05 13.93 7.18
C GLN A 138 4.38 12.92 8.12
N GLU A 139 3.17 12.45 7.80
CA GLU A 139 2.47 11.42 8.58
C GLU A 139 3.20 10.08 8.48
N PHE A 140 3.54 9.68 7.25
CA PHE A 140 4.32 8.45 7.03
C PHE A 140 5.69 8.52 7.70
N ARG A 141 6.40 9.65 7.57
CA ARG A 141 7.73 9.81 8.18
C ARG A 141 7.68 9.62 9.69
N ARG A 142 6.68 10.20 10.36
CA ARG A 142 6.48 10.02 11.81
C ARG A 142 6.22 8.56 12.17
N ALA A 143 5.32 7.88 11.45
CA ALA A 143 5.03 6.46 11.70
C ALA A 143 6.26 5.57 11.45
N TYR A 144 7.03 5.87 10.41
CA TYR A 144 8.25 5.14 10.06
C TYR A 144 9.37 5.31 11.09
N GLU A 145 9.63 6.55 11.52
CA GLU A 145 10.60 6.84 12.57
C GLU A 145 10.22 6.21 13.91
N ALA A 146 8.93 6.26 14.28
CA ALA A 146 8.42 5.62 15.49
C ALA A 146 8.62 4.09 15.46
N ALA A 147 8.31 3.44 14.34
CA ALA A 147 8.52 1.99 14.17
C ALA A 147 10.02 1.62 14.23
N ARG A 148 10.89 2.44 13.61
CA ARG A 148 12.34 2.26 13.70
C ARG A 148 12.86 2.39 15.13
N ALA A 149 12.41 3.41 15.87
CA ALA A 149 12.79 3.60 17.28
C ALA A 149 12.30 2.44 18.17
N ALA A 150 11.13 1.88 17.86
CA ALA A 150 10.56 0.72 18.54
C ALA A 150 11.20 -0.63 18.13
N HIS A 151 12.22 -0.62 17.25
CA HIS A 151 12.84 -1.83 16.69
C HIS A 151 11.85 -2.78 16.00
N LEU A 152 10.70 -2.25 15.57
CA LEU A 152 9.73 -2.97 14.76
C LEU A 152 10.23 -2.93 13.32
N HIS A 153 11.06 -3.91 12.93
CA HIS A 153 11.75 -3.96 11.64
C HIS A 153 10.84 -3.63 10.45
N PRO A 154 10.80 -2.36 9.98
CA PRO A 154 10.11 -2.02 8.75
C PRO A 154 11.05 -2.37 7.58
N CYS A 155 10.52 -2.56 6.38
CA CYS A 155 11.40 -2.57 5.21
C CYS A 155 12.14 -1.23 5.10
N GLU A 156 13.33 -1.25 4.48
CA GLU A 156 14.08 -0.03 4.26
C GLU A 156 13.40 0.81 3.17
N VAL A 157 12.98 2.03 3.54
CA VAL A 157 12.38 3.01 2.63
C VAL A 157 13.29 4.22 2.62
N ALA A 158 13.79 4.61 1.44
CA ALA A 158 14.72 5.71 1.28
C ALA A 158 14.04 7.09 1.45
N LEU A 159 13.68 7.44 2.68
CA LEU A 159 13.16 8.75 3.09
C LEU A 159 14.32 9.73 3.32
N HIS A 160 14.98 10.18 2.25
CA HIS A 160 15.97 11.27 2.31
C HIS A 160 15.36 12.56 1.77
#